data_AF-A0A915MFR3-F1
#
_entry.id   AF-A0A915MFR3-F1
#
_cell.length_a   1.000
_cell.length_b   1.000
_cell.length_c   1.000
_cell.angle_alpha   90.00
_cell.angle_beta   90.00
_cell.angle_gamma   90.00
#
_symmetry.space_group_name_H-M   'P 1'
#
loop_
_entity.id
_entity.type
_entity.pdbx_description
1 polymer ?
#
loop_
_entity_poly.entity_id
_entity_poly.type
_entity_poly.pdbx_seq_one_letter_code
_entity_poly.pdbx_strand_id
1 'polypeptide(L)'
;MGFLPSLLSGHERQHETLIKLLVLTLSSIVAFTVRLFAVIRFESVIHEFDPYFNYRTTKYLTENGYYAFHNWFDAYAWYPLGRIIGGTIYPGHFIFK
;
A
#
# COMPACT_ATOMS: atom_id res chain seq x y z
N MET A 1 -42.14 -27.93 19.83
CA MET A 1 -40.91 -28.68 19.46
C MET A 1 -40.35 -28.08 18.17
N GLY A 2 -39.44 -27.12 18.25
CA GLY A 2 -38.88 -26.47 17.04
C GLY A 2 -37.71 -25.51 17.26
N PHE A 3 -37.22 -25.36 18.50
CA PHE A 3 -36.23 -24.34 18.86
C PHE A 3 -34.78 -24.87 18.95
N LEU A 4 -34.59 -26.19 18.96
CA LEU A 4 -33.28 -26.84 19.04
C LEU A 4 -32.48 -26.89 17.72
N PRO A 5 -33.08 -27.08 16.53
CA PRO A 5 -32.31 -27.18 15.28
C PRO A 5 -31.74 -25.84 14.80
N SER A 6 -32.37 -24.71 15.14
CA SER A 6 -31.89 -23.38 14.77
C SER A 6 -30.64 -22.96 15.55
N LEU A 7 -30.51 -23.40 16.80
CA LEU A 7 -29.38 -23.08 17.67
C LEU A 7 -28.12 -23.90 17.28
N LEU A 8 -28.30 -25.18 16.95
CA LEU A 8 -27.23 -26.03 16.42
C LEU A 8 -26.71 -25.49 15.07
N SER A 9 -27.62 -25.09 14.17
CA SER A 9 -27.28 -24.45 12.89
C SER A 9 -26.58 -23.08 13.06
N GLY A 10 -26.81 -22.38 14.17
CA GLY A 10 -26.09 -21.15 14.51
C GLY A 10 -24.61 -21.42 14.83
N HIS A 11 -24.33 -22.46 15.62
CA HIS A 11 -22.99 -22.84 16.06
C HIS A 11 -22.10 -23.30 14.89
N GLU A 12 -22.63 -24.14 13.99
CA GLU A 12 -21.91 -24.60 12.78
C GLU A 12 -21.47 -23.42 11.89
N ARG A 13 -22.35 -22.42 11.69
CA ARG A 13 -22.03 -21.20 10.93
C ARG A 13 -20.96 -20.34 11.61
N GLN A 14 -20.92 -20.31 12.94
CA GLN A 14 -19.88 -19.60 13.68
C GLN A 14 -18.51 -20.27 13.46
N HIS A 15 -18.46 -21.60 13.54
CA HIS A 15 -17.23 -22.37 13.30
C HIS A 15 -16.69 -22.19 11.88
N GLU A 16 -17.56 -22.24 10.86
CA GLU A 16 -17.15 -21.97 9.49
C GLU A 16 -16.57 -20.56 9.31
N THR A 17 -17.18 -19.56 9.95
CA THR A 17 -16.71 -18.17 9.87
C THR A 17 -15.36 -17.99 10.55
N LEU A 18 -15.17 -18.63 11.71
CA LEU A 18 -13.89 -18.62 12.44
C LEU A 18 -12.78 -19.28 11.62
N ILE A 19 -13.04 -20.43 11.00
CA ILE A 19 -12.05 -21.12 10.16
C ILE A 19 -11.72 -20.27 8.92
N LYS A 20 -12.72 -19.69 8.25
CA LYS A 20 -12.49 -18.78 7.10
C LYS A 20 -11.63 -17.58 7.48
N LEU A 21 -11.91 -16.95 8.62
CA LEU A 21 -11.14 -15.81 9.13
C LEU A 21 -9.71 -16.23 9.51
N LEU A 22 -9.54 -17.39 10.13
CA LEU A 22 -8.24 -17.95 10.48
C LEU A 22 -7.39 -18.21 9.22
N VAL A 23 -7.97 -18.83 8.19
CA VAL A 23 -7.25 -19.09 6.93
C VAL A 23 -6.89 -17.78 6.22
N LEU A 24 -7.79 -16.79 6.18
CA LEU A 24 -7.52 -15.50 5.56
C LEU A 24 -6.41 -14.71 6.28
N THR A 25 -6.45 -14.71 7.61
CA THR A 25 -5.42 -14.05 8.44
C THR A 25 -4.08 -14.74 8.30
N LEU A 26 -4.03 -16.07 8.37
CA LEU A 26 -2.80 -16.84 8.17
C LEU A 26 -2.21 -16.62 6.78
N SER A 27 -3.03 -16.68 5.73
CA SER A 27 -2.61 -16.40 4.35
C SER A 27 -2.03 -14.99 4.20
N SER A 28 -2.67 -14.00 4.82
CA SER A 28 -2.18 -12.61 4.82
C SER A 28 -0.83 -12.46 5.51
N ILE A 29 -0.63 -13.13 6.66
CA ILE A 29 0.64 -13.11 7.40
C ILE A 29 1.76 -13.74 6.58
N VAL A 30 1.50 -14.89 5.94
CA VAL A 30 2.48 -15.57 5.08
C VAL A 30 2.83 -14.69 3.88
N ALA A 31 1.84 -14.11 3.20
CA ALA A 31 2.04 -13.23 2.05
C ALA A 31 2.87 -11.97 2.40
N PHE A 32 2.70 -11.45 3.61
CA PHE A 32 3.48 -10.33 4.14
C PHE A 32 4.93 -10.74 4.46
N THR A 33 5.11 -11.87 5.13
CA THR A 33 6.42 -12.39 5.53
C THR A 33 7.32 -12.69 4.32
N VAL A 34 6.76 -13.28 3.26
CA VAL A 34 7.50 -13.56 2.01
C VAL A 34 8.03 -12.26 1.38
N ARG A 35 7.29 -11.15 1.44
CA ARG A 35 7.72 -9.86 0.89
C ARG A 35 8.79 -9.18 1.75
N LEU A 36 8.74 -9.37 3.08
CA LEU A 36 9.74 -8.85 4.00
C LEU A 36 11.11 -9.54 3.88
N PHE A 37 11.17 -10.73 3.28
CA PHE A 37 12.42 -11.49 3.14
C PHE A 37 13.54 -10.69 2.45
N ALA A 38 13.20 -9.86 1.45
CA ALA A 38 14.17 -9.00 0.78
C ALA A 38 14.74 -7.92 1.72
N VAL A 39 13.91 -7.34 2.60
CA VAL A 39 14.27 -6.27 3.53
C VAL A 39 15.08 -6.78 4.73
N ILE A 40 14.92 -8.05 5.10
CA ILE A 40 15.70 -8.66 6.21
C ILE A 40 17.11 -9.02 5.75
N ARG A 41 17.28 -9.38 4.46
CA ARG A 41 18.55 -9.86 3.90
C ARG A 41 19.43 -8.73 3.36
N PHE A 42 18.82 -7.71 2.78
CA PHE A 42 19.48 -6.52 2.25
C PHE A 42 19.12 -5.33 3.12
N GLU A 43 19.95 -4.29 3.20
CA GLU A 43 19.58 -3.07 3.93
C GLU A 43 18.23 -2.53 3.40
N SER A 44 17.45 -1.90 4.28
CA SER A 44 16.15 -1.30 3.95
C SER A 44 16.32 -0.04 3.11
N VAL A 45 16.88 -0.20 1.92
CA VAL A 45 17.14 0.83 0.93
C VAL A 45 16.19 0.59 -0.23
N ILE A 46 15.79 1.66 -0.91
CA ILE A 46 14.99 1.56 -2.12
C ILE A 46 15.82 0.80 -3.16
N HIS A 47 15.39 -0.42 -3.45
CA HIS A 47 15.92 -1.22 -4.53
C HIS A 47 15.28 -0.74 -5.84
N GLU A 48 16.07 -0.72 -6.92
CA GLU A 48 15.69 -0.21 -8.26
C GLU A 48 15.70 1.33 -8.38
N PHE A 49 15.92 1.85 -9.60
CA PHE A 49 16.06 3.28 -9.87
C PHE A 49 14.71 4.02 -9.83
N ASP A 50 13.66 3.38 -10.34
CA ASP A 50 12.34 3.97 -10.52
C ASP A 50 11.68 4.46 -9.21
N PRO A 51 11.76 3.74 -8.07
CA PRO A 51 11.09 4.18 -6.86
C PRO A 51 11.78 5.38 -6.17
N TYR A 52 13.00 5.77 -6.57
CA TYR A 52 13.62 7.02 -6.06
C TYR A 52 12.84 8.25 -6.50
N PHE A 53 12.34 8.26 -7.74
CA PHE A 53 11.47 9.34 -8.21
C PHE A 53 10.18 9.39 -7.38
N ASN A 54 9.61 8.22 -7.09
CA ASN A 54 8.39 8.12 -6.31
C ASN A 54 8.59 8.61 -4.87
N TYR A 55 9.69 8.24 -4.24
CA TYR A 55 10.05 8.70 -2.90
C TYR A 55 10.22 10.22 -2.83
N ARG A 56 10.93 10.83 -3.78
CA ARG A 56 11.11 12.29 -3.84
C ARG A 56 9.78 13.03 -4.02
N THR A 57 8.91 12.47 -4.85
CA THR A 57 7.57 13.00 -5.13
C THR A 57 6.69 12.95 -3.88
N THR A 58 6.69 11.83 -3.14
CA THR A 58 6.00 11.72 -1.85
C THR A 58 6.58 12.67 -0.82
N LYS A 59 7.92 12.79 -0.71
CA LYS A 59 8.58 13.72 0.21
C LYS A 59 8.12 15.16 -0.04
N TYR A 60 8.12 15.60 -1.31
CA TYR A 60 7.66 16.94 -1.68
C TYR A 60 6.17 17.14 -1.35
N LEU A 61 5.32 16.12 -1.56
CA LEU A 61 3.90 16.15 -1.21
C LEU A 61 3.69 16.29 0.30
N THR A 62 4.44 15.56 1.13
CA THR A 62 4.37 15.65 2.59
C THR A 62 4.84 17.01 3.11
N GLU A 63 5.88 17.59 2.52
CA GLU A 63 6.47 18.85 2.98
C GLU A 63 5.70 20.09 2.51
N ASN A 64 5.16 20.09 1.28
CA ASN A 64 4.53 21.28 0.67
C ASN A 64 3.01 21.17 0.56
N GLY A 65 2.44 20.00 0.78
CA GLY A 65 0.99 19.75 0.71
C GLY A 65 0.46 19.56 -0.72
N TYR A 66 -0.81 19.15 -0.80
CA TYR A 66 -1.45 18.73 -2.05
C TYR A 66 -1.57 19.84 -3.11
N TYR A 67 -1.89 21.07 -2.70
CA TYR A 67 -2.07 22.18 -3.64
C TYR A 67 -0.75 22.63 -4.28
N ALA A 68 0.34 22.64 -3.50
CA ALA A 68 1.67 22.94 -4.01
C ALA A 68 2.22 21.79 -4.89
N PHE A 69 1.83 20.55 -4.59
CA PHE A 69 2.16 19.38 -5.39
C PHE A 69 1.52 19.39 -6.78
N HIS A 70 0.24 19.76 -6.87
CA HIS A 70 -0.46 19.85 -8.17
C HIS A 70 0.18 20.87 -9.13
N ASN A 71 0.75 21.95 -8.59
CA ASN A 71 1.45 22.98 -9.38
C ASN A 71 2.97 22.81 -9.34
N TRP A 72 3.48 21.63 -8.96
CA TRP A 72 4.91 21.42 -8.78
C TRP A 72 5.64 21.37 -10.12
N PHE A 73 6.61 22.26 -10.26
CA PHE A 73 7.60 22.28 -11.33
C PHE A 73 8.97 21.85 -10.78
N ASP A 74 9.53 20.77 -11.34
CA ASP A 74 10.86 20.31 -10.99
C ASP A 74 11.88 20.84 -11.99
N ALA A 75 12.68 21.81 -11.55
CA ALA A 75 13.77 22.40 -12.33
C ALA A 75 15.02 21.51 -12.38
N TYR A 76 15.11 20.47 -11.53
CA TYR A 76 16.27 19.57 -11.47
C TYR A 76 16.15 18.41 -12.46
N ALA A 77 14.94 18.11 -12.95
CA ALA A 77 14.71 17.12 -13.99
C ALA A 77 14.82 17.75 -15.38
N TRP A 78 15.44 17.06 -16.34
CA TRP A 78 15.51 17.50 -17.75
C TRP A 78 16.10 18.90 -17.94
N TYR A 79 17.30 19.15 -17.40
CA TYR A 79 18.00 20.41 -17.64
C TYR A 79 18.27 20.61 -19.15
N PRO A 80 18.00 21.79 -19.74
CA PRO A 80 17.57 23.07 -19.12
C PRO A 80 16.05 23.32 -19.10
N LEU A 81 15.22 22.39 -19.56
CA LEU A 81 13.77 22.60 -19.77
C LEU A 81 12.93 22.46 -18.49
N GLY A 82 13.35 21.60 -17.55
CA GLY A 82 12.53 21.26 -16.38
C GLY A 82 11.39 20.28 -16.71
N ARG A 83 10.65 19.84 -15.68
CA ARG A 83 9.45 19.01 -15.84
C ARG A 83 8.33 19.46 -14.91
N ILE A 84 7.13 19.65 -15.48
CA ILE A 84 5.90 19.84 -14.69
C ILE A 84 5.49 18.46 -14.16
N ILE A 85 5.59 18.25 -12.86
CA ILE A 85 5.31 16.94 -12.26
C ILE A 85 3.82 16.78 -12.01
N GLY A 86 3.14 17.80 -11.47
CA GLY A 86 1.74 17.70 -11.06
C GLY A 86 0.75 17.26 -12.16
N GLY A 87 1.06 17.51 -13.44
CA GLY A 87 0.26 17.08 -14.60
C GLY A 87 0.79 15.89 -15.39
N THR A 88 1.97 15.33 -15.05
CA THR A 88 2.62 14.25 -15.83
C THR A 88 2.79 12.95 -15.03
N ILE A 89 2.18 12.85 -13.85
CA ILE A 89 2.23 11.66 -13.00
C ILE A 89 0.82 11.27 -12.55
N TYR A 90 0.62 9.99 -12.27
CA TYR A 90 -0.61 9.51 -11.64
C TYR A 90 -0.53 9.78 -10.13
N PRO A 91 -1.33 10.72 -9.57
CA PRO A 91 -1.17 11.15 -8.19
C PRO A 91 -1.62 10.06 -7.19
N GLY A 92 -2.39 9.07 -7.63
CA GLY A 92 -2.95 8.02 -6.77
C GLY A 92 -1.88 7.26 -5.97
N HIS A 93 -0.72 6.95 -6.56
CA HIS A 93 0.32 6.23 -5.82
C HIS A 93 0.94 7.04 -4.67
N PHE A 94 0.96 8.37 -4.78
CA PHE A 94 1.64 9.25 -3.84
C PHE A 94 0.74 9.72 -2.70
N ILE A 95 -0.57 9.76 -2.92
CA ILE A 95 -1.58 10.19 -1.93
C ILE A 95 -1.89 9.07 -0.93
N PHE A 96 -1.86 7.81 -1.35
CA PHE A 96 -2.35 6.66 -0.57
C PHE A 96 -1.25 5.89 0.20
N LYS A 97 -0.05 6.45 0.36
CA LYS A 97 1.07 5.81 1.05
C LYS A 97 1.51 6.60 2.26
#